data_AF-A0A093V271-F1
#
_entry.id   AF-A0A093V271-F1
#
_cell.length_a   1.000
_cell.length_b   1.000
_cell.length_c   1.000
_cell.angle_alpha   90.00
_cell.angle_beta   90.00
_cell.angle_gamma   90.00
#
_symmetry.space_group_name_H-M   'P 1'
#
loop_
_entity.id
_entity.type
_entity.pdbx_description
1 polymer ?
#
loop_
_entity_poly.entity_id
_entity_poly.type
_entity_poly.pdbx_seq_one_letter_code
_entity_poly.pdbx_strand_id
1 'polypeptide(L)'
;MAEDQILDNGLPQMNRYITDHRPDGKAIFNTEIPTPLSWEKLPNGAAFALSYTTNEFPANLNGGKDVAKYQSYLQSPPGLTIPGGSVLRIVDINPDSLSPMHRTVSLDYGVVIEGEVDLILDSGEVRHMKRGDIAIQRSTMHAWRNPSKMDWARVLFVLQESQPLQLEDGKNLGEDYGQGMDDKIICMNPYFTEKCSARSEAVQTNNNMASPNRIEQKAGLKILITGAAVALAHRVEQHNALKKAVSTLTVDGKAPIEIKTPRRVEKVDPYNAAISFADGTQIQGDLVVGADGVHSISRTSLHIKPFPSGKSAFRFLVPKQKALDDPETAALVQHIGEQNMWFGVDGRIIMSPTSHNSILNFTIIHPDKESASETAGSDTWDQSTNLDKMLKILSSFSLAIVKLLSKVEPESVRVWKLIDMDPLPRLNESRLVLIGDAAHPFFPRIGVFYH
;
A
#
# COMPACT_ATOMS: atom_id res chain seq x y z
N MET A 1 -2.87 -1.19 -23.63
CA MET A 1 -3.27 -0.96 -22.22
C MET A 1 -3.69 0.49 -22.14
N ALA A 2 -4.88 0.78 -21.62
CA ALA A 2 -5.35 2.17 -21.47
C ALA A 2 -4.30 2.96 -20.67
N GLU A 3 -3.90 4.13 -21.17
CA GLU A 3 -3.03 5.04 -20.44
C GLU A 3 -3.61 5.26 -19.03
N ASP A 4 -2.74 5.41 -18.01
CA ASP A 4 -3.16 5.84 -16.66
C ASP A 4 -3.58 7.30 -16.75
N GLN A 5 -4.74 7.54 -17.37
CA GLN A 5 -5.33 8.85 -17.53
C GLN A 5 -5.54 9.42 -16.13
N ILE A 6 -5.00 10.60 -15.85
CA ILE A 6 -5.31 11.33 -14.62
C ILE A 6 -6.54 12.20 -14.91
N LEU A 7 -7.51 12.16 -14.01
CA LEU A 7 -8.69 13.01 -14.07
C LEU A 7 -8.34 14.45 -13.68
N ASP A 8 -9.18 15.41 -14.05
CA ASP A 8 -8.99 16.83 -13.72
C ASP A 8 -8.86 17.10 -12.20
N ASN A 9 -9.34 16.16 -11.37
CA ASN A 9 -9.23 16.22 -9.92
C ASN A 9 -7.93 15.64 -9.34
N GLY A 10 -6.99 15.22 -10.20
CA GLY A 10 -5.70 14.64 -9.81
C GLY A 10 -5.75 13.16 -9.41
N LEU A 11 -6.93 12.55 -9.36
CA LEU A 11 -7.09 11.13 -9.07
C LEU A 11 -6.95 10.29 -10.36
N PRO A 12 -6.46 9.04 -10.26
CA PRO A 12 -6.30 8.18 -11.44
C PRO A 12 -7.66 7.80 -12.06
N GLN A 13 -7.72 7.63 -13.37
CA GLN A 13 -8.86 7.07 -14.07
C GLN A 13 -9.03 5.60 -13.67
N MET A 14 -10.22 5.24 -13.22
CA MET A 14 -10.56 3.86 -12.89
C MET A 14 -10.96 3.10 -14.15
N ASN A 15 -10.57 1.83 -14.21
CA ASN A 15 -10.85 0.91 -15.29
C ASN A 15 -11.71 -0.25 -14.77
N ARG A 16 -12.66 -0.70 -15.59
CA ARG A 16 -13.49 -1.88 -15.37
C ARG A 16 -13.23 -2.91 -16.47
N TYR A 17 -12.94 -4.13 -16.05
CA TYR A 17 -12.78 -5.27 -16.94
C TYR A 17 -13.91 -6.26 -16.67
N ILE A 18 -14.82 -6.41 -17.64
CA ILE A 18 -15.92 -7.38 -17.56
C ILE A 18 -15.43 -8.69 -18.17
N THR A 19 -15.73 -9.82 -17.54
CA THR A 19 -15.41 -11.16 -18.06
C THR A 19 -16.65 -11.85 -18.61
N ASP A 20 -16.47 -12.69 -19.60
CA ASP A 20 -17.52 -13.50 -20.22
C ASP A 20 -16.94 -14.83 -20.74
N HIS A 21 -17.72 -15.63 -21.46
CA HIS A 21 -17.32 -16.91 -22.03
C HIS A 21 -17.51 -16.92 -23.54
N ARG A 22 -16.55 -17.54 -24.24
CA ARG A 22 -16.75 -17.93 -25.65
C ARG A 22 -17.74 -19.09 -25.76
N PRO A 23 -18.25 -19.40 -26.98
CA PRO A 23 -19.09 -20.57 -27.21
C PRO A 23 -18.46 -21.91 -26.79
N ASP A 24 -17.13 -21.99 -26.70
CA ASP A 24 -16.40 -23.17 -26.21
C ASP A 24 -16.31 -23.26 -24.68
N GLY A 25 -16.96 -22.35 -23.95
CA GLY A 25 -16.98 -22.29 -22.49
C GLY A 25 -15.71 -21.71 -21.86
N LYS A 26 -14.75 -21.21 -22.65
CA LYS A 26 -13.53 -20.58 -22.09
C LYS A 26 -13.76 -19.12 -21.76
N ALA A 27 -13.27 -18.72 -20.58
CA ALA A 27 -13.34 -17.35 -20.10
C ALA A 27 -12.54 -16.39 -21.00
N ILE A 28 -13.11 -15.20 -21.23
CA ILE A 28 -12.57 -14.08 -21.99
C ILE A 28 -12.94 -12.76 -21.33
N PHE A 29 -12.36 -11.65 -21.80
CA PHE A 29 -12.85 -10.31 -21.45
C PHE A 29 -13.96 -9.90 -22.43
N ASN A 30 -15.09 -9.42 -21.89
CA ASN A 30 -16.09 -8.71 -22.67
C ASN A 30 -15.56 -7.31 -22.99
N THR A 31 -15.61 -6.94 -24.27
CA THR A 31 -15.10 -5.66 -24.79
C THR A 31 -16.21 -4.77 -25.35
N GLU A 32 -17.48 -5.09 -25.10
CA GLU A 32 -18.65 -4.34 -25.61
C GLU A 32 -18.79 -2.98 -24.93
N ILE A 33 -18.41 -2.89 -23.65
CA ILE A 33 -18.47 -1.66 -22.88
C ILE A 33 -17.05 -1.14 -22.64
N PRO A 34 -16.75 0.14 -22.96
CA PRO A 34 -15.41 0.72 -22.78
C PRO A 34 -14.84 0.53 -21.37
N THR A 35 -13.57 0.15 -21.31
CA THR A 35 -12.87 -0.14 -20.05
C THR A 35 -12.82 1.05 -19.08
N PRO A 36 -12.47 2.29 -19.49
CA PRO A 36 -12.45 3.42 -18.57
C PRO A 36 -13.86 3.73 -18.05
N LEU A 37 -13.99 3.94 -16.74
CA LEU A 37 -15.25 4.40 -16.15
C LEU A 37 -15.64 5.79 -16.68
N SER A 38 -16.91 5.97 -16.99
CA SER A 38 -17.49 7.28 -17.28
C SER A 38 -17.83 8.00 -15.98
N TRP A 39 -17.46 9.28 -15.89
CA TRP A 39 -17.67 10.11 -14.71
C TRP A 39 -18.76 11.14 -14.97
N GLU A 40 -19.70 11.24 -14.05
CA GLU A 40 -20.74 12.26 -14.01
C GLU A 40 -20.44 13.23 -12.85
N LYS A 41 -20.22 14.50 -13.17
CA LYS A 41 -20.00 15.53 -12.14
C LYS A 41 -21.34 16.10 -11.69
N LEU A 42 -21.58 16.04 -10.39
CA LEU A 42 -22.76 16.58 -9.74
C LEU A 42 -22.60 18.09 -9.49
N PRO A 43 -23.71 18.85 -9.37
CA PRO A 43 -23.66 20.29 -9.09
C PRO A 43 -22.98 20.67 -7.78
N ASN A 44 -22.97 19.79 -6.78
CA ASN A 44 -22.23 19.98 -5.53
C ASN A 44 -20.70 19.79 -5.68
N GLY A 45 -20.22 19.42 -6.86
CA GLY A 45 -18.81 19.25 -7.18
C GLY A 45 -18.31 17.80 -7.11
N ALA A 46 -19.04 16.88 -6.47
CA ALA A 46 -18.67 15.47 -6.42
C ALA A 46 -18.75 14.83 -7.81
N ALA A 47 -17.93 13.82 -8.08
CA ALA A 47 -17.98 13.07 -9.34
C ALA A 47 -18.29 11.59 -9.09
N PHE A 48 -19.26 11.06 -9.83
CA PHE A 48 -19.80 9.72 -9.66
C PHE A 48 -19.45 8.87 -10.88
N ALA A 49 -19.07 7.62 -10.66
CA ALA A 49 -18.85 6.66 -11.74
C ALA A 49 -19.55 5.34 -11.43
N LEU A 50 -20.47 4.93 -12.31
CA LEU A 50 -21.14 3.64 -12.22
C LEU A 50 -20.21 2.55 -12.79
N SER A 51 -19.65 1.73 -11.90
CA SER A 51 -18.72 0.68 -12.29
C SER A 51 -19.44 -0.58 -12.75
N TYR A 52 -20.39 -1.13 -12.01
CA TYR A 52 -21.18 -2.25 -12.51
C TYR A 52 -22.49 -2.35 -11.73
N THR A 53 -23.53 -2.93 -12.33
CA THR A 53 -24.78 -3.15 -11.59
C THR A 53 -25.58 -4.30 -12.16
N THR A 54 -26.35 -4.95 -11.28
CA THR A 54 -27.38 -5.93 -11.62
C THR A 54 -28.74 -5.40 -11.18
N ASN A 55 -29.82 -6.03 -11.63
CA ASN A 55 -31.20 -5.67 -11.27
C ASN A 55 -32.01 -6.86 -10.75
N GLU A 56 -31.33 -7.95 -10.39
CA GLU A 56 -31.93 -9.14 -9.82
C GLU A 56 -30.91 -9.92 -8.98
N PHE A 57 -31.43 -10.70 -8.04
CA PHE A 57 -30.66 -11.55 -7.14
C PHE A 57 -31.36 -12.92 -7.02
N PRO A 58 -30.66 -14.03 -7.28
CA PRO A 58 -29.27 -14.10 -7.78
C PRO A 58 -29.11 -13.46 -9.18
N ALA A 59 -27.95 -12.88 -9.47
CA ALA A 59 -27.68 -12.26 -10.76
C ALA A 59 -27.73 -13.27 -11.92
N ASN A 60 -28.41 -12.95 -13.01
CA ASN A 60 -28.50 -13.79 -14.20
C ASN A 60 -27.45 -13.39 -15.25
N LEU A 61 -26.35 -14.15 -15.29
CA LEU A 61 -25.26 -13.90 -16.24
C LEU A 61 -25.49 -14.59 -17.60
N ASN A 62 -26.60 -15.33 -17.76
CA ASN A 62 -26.84 -16.13 -18.97
C ASN A 62 -27.07 -15.23 -20.18
N GLY A 63 -26.26 -15.44 -21.23
CA GLY A 63 -26.35 -14.68 -22.47
C GLY A 63 -26.05 -13.19 -22.31
N GLY A 64 -25.25 -12.81 -21.30
CA GLY A 64 -24.85 -11.42 -21.06
C GLY A 64 -26.01 -10.51 -20.65
N LYS A 65 -27.09 -11.06 -20.06
CA LYS A 65 -28.27 -10.29 -19.65
C LYS A 65 -27.93 -9.15 -18.69
N ASP A 66 -27.04 -9.41 -17.73
CA ASP A 66 -26.55 -8.43 -16.79
C ASP A 66 -25.71 -7.35 -17.47
N VAL A 67 -24.84 -7.72 -18.43
CA VAL A 67 -24.04 -6.77 -19.22
C VAL A 67 -24.95 -5.84 -20.03
N ALA A 68 -25.95 -6.39 -20.72
CA ALA A 68 -26.91 -5.62 -21.49
C ALA A 68 -27.72 -4.65 -20.60
N LYS A 69 -28.12 -5.13 -19.41
CA LYS A 69 -28.82 -4.28 -18.44
C LYS A 69 -27.92 -3.17 -17.90
N TYR A 70 -26.68 -3.50 -17.53
CA TYR A 70 -25.68 -2.53 -17.11
C TYR A 70 -25.41 -1.47 -18.19
N GLN A 71 -25.29 -1.88 -19.46
CA GLN A 71 -25.11 -0.96 -20.58
C GLN A 71 -26.28 0.03 -20.71
N SER A 72 -27.52 -0.42 -20.47
CA SER A 72 -28.69 0.48 -20.45
C SER A 72 -28.58 1.53 -19.34
N TYR A 73 -28.04 1.15 -18.19
CA TYR A 73 -27.82 2.04 -17.05
C TYR A 73 -26.66 3.03 -17.24
N LEU A 74 -25.73 2.79 -18.16
CA LEU A 74 -24.74 3.80 -18.53
C LEU A 74 -25.35 4.94 -19.36
N GLN A 75 -26.43 4.67 -20.09
CA GLN A 75 -27.14 5.67 -20.89
C GLN A 75 -28.21 6.40 -20.08
N SER A 76 -28.89 5.67 -19.18
CA SER A 76 -29.88 6.18 -18.24
C SER A 76 -29.47 5.74 -16.84
N PRO A 77 -28.67 6.56 -16.12
CA PRO A 77 -28.18 6.20 -14.80
C PRO A 77 -29.31 5.78 -13.85
N PRO A 78 -29.10 4.76 -13.02
CA PRO A 78 -30.05 4.37 -12.01
C PRO A 78 -29.99 5.33 -10.82
N GLY A 79 -30.99 5.24 -9.94
CA GLY A 79 -30.91 5.80 -8.60
C GLY A 79 -29.70 5.29 -7.80
N LEU A 80 -29.60 5.67 -6.52
CA LEU A 80 -28.50 5.19 -5.67
C LEU A 80 -28.58 3.65 -5.49
N THR A 81 -29.80 3.12 -5.40
CA THR A 81 -30.12 1.70 -5.27
C THR A 81 -30.82 1.18 -6.54
N ILE A 82 -30.74 -0.13 -6.80
CA ILE A 82 -31.51 -0.79 -7.86
C ILE A 82 -32.32 -1.93 -7.22
N PRO A 83 -33.66 -1.93 -7.36
CA PRO A 83 -34.50 -3.00 -6.85
C PRO A 83 -34.07 -4.37 -7.38
N GLY A 84 -33.98 -5.34 -6.46
CA GLY A 84 -33.54 -6.71 -6.68
C GLY A 84 -32.04 -6.86 -6.96
N GLY A 85 -31.28 -5.78 -7.12
CA GLY A 85 -29.92 -5.82 -7.65
C GLY A 85 -28.82 -5.36 -6.69
N SER A 86 -27.62 -5.21 -7.26
CA SER A 86 -26.48 -4.58 -6.60
C SER A 86 -25.89 -3.47 -7.46
N VAL A 87 -25.32 -2.45 -6.82
CA VAL A 87 -24.69 -1.30 -7.46
C VAL A 87 -23.25 -1.19 -6.98
N LEU A 88 -22.29 -1.23 -7.89
CA LEU A 88 -20.90 -0.87 -7.63
C LEU A 88 -20.65 0.54 -8.21
N ARG A 89 -20.33 1.49 -7.34
CA ARG A 89 -20.16 2.90 -7.70
C ARG A 89 -18.89 3.45 -7.07
N ILE A 90 -18.23 4.36 -7.77
CA ILE A 90 -17.10 5.13 -7.25
C ILE A 90 -17.54 6.59 -7.10
N VAL A 91 -17.16 7.21 -5.99
CA VAL A 91 -17.44 8.62 -5.72
C VAL A 91 -16.15 9.35 -5.40
N ASP A 92 -15.87 10.40 -6.16
CA ASP A 92 -14.82 11.37 -5.92
C ASP A 92 -15.43 12.58 -5.21
N ILE A 93 -14.95 12.86 -4.01
CA ILE A 93 -15.46 13.90 -3.13
C ILE A 93 -14.47 15.06 -3.14
N ASN A 94 -14.93 16.23 -3.60
CA ASN A 94 -14.09 17.42 -3.70
C ASN A 94 -13.60 17.91 -2.33
N PRO A 95 -12.46 18.62 -2.27
CA PRO A 95 -11.94 19.16 -1.02
C PRO A 95 -12.96 20.05 -0.32
N ASP A 96 -12.93 20.01 1.02
CA ASP A 96 -13.72 20.83 1.93
C ASP A 96 -15.23 20.80 1.66
N SER A 97 -15.72 19.64 1.22
CA SER A 97 -17.12 19.47 0.84
C SER A 97 -17.85 18.54 1.81
N LEU A 98 -19.16 18.76 1.90
CA LEU A 98 -20.09 17.96 2.67
C LEU A 98 -21.22 17.54 1.74
N SER A 99 -21.48 16.24 1.65
CA SER A 99 -22.64 15.72 0.94
C SER A 99 -23.93 16.08 1.68
N PRO A 100 -25.09 16.08 1.00
CA PRO A 100 -26.38 16.06 1.68
C PRO A 100 -26.46 14.91 2.68
N MET A 101 -27.16 15.15 3.78
CA MET A 101 -27.58 14.10 4.71
C MET A 101 -28.68 13.27 4.05
N HIS A 102 -28.45 11.98 3.85
CA HIS A 102 -29.35 11.10 3.11
C HIS A 102 -29.36 9.65 3.63
N ARG A 103 -30.37 8.89 3.22
CA ARG A 103 -30.61 7.48 3.53
C ARG A 103 -31.11 6.76 2.27
N THR A 104 -30.50 5.63 2.00
CA THR A 104 -30.97 4.64 1.03
C THR A 104 -31.53 3.41 1.75
N VAL A 105 -32.47 2.72 1.11
CA VAL A 105 -32.93 1.40 1.59
C VAL A 105 -32.00 0.33 1.05
N SER A 106 -30.79 0.31 1.63
CA SER A 106 -29.73 -0.59 1.22
C SER A 106 -28.79 -0.96 2.37
N LEU A 107 -28.04 -2.03 2.14
CA LEU A 107 -26.80 -2.37 2.85
C LEU A 107 -25.63 -1.92 1.98
N ASP A 108 -24.81 -1.00 2.48
CA ASP A 108 -23.70 -0.44 1.72
C ASP A 108 -22.35 -0.82 2.33
N TYR A 109 -21.39 -1.14 1.47
CA TYR A 109 -19.99 -1.29 1.80
C TYR A 109 -19.22 -0.12 1.20
N GLY A 110 -18.91 0.88 2.02
CA GLY A 110 -18.14 2.06 1.62
C GLY A 110 -16.66 1.89 1.97
N VAL A 111 -15.80 1.78 0.97
CA VAL A 111 -14.35 1.57 1.14
C VAL A 111 -13.60 2.82 0.70
N VAL A 112 -12.85 3.44 1.61
CA VAL A 112 -12.01 4.60 1.26
C VAL A 112 -10.80 4.09 0.48
N ILE A 113 -10.69 4.46 -0.79
CA ILE A 113 -9.60 3.99 -1.66
C ILE A 113 -8.54 5.06 -1.94
N GLU A 114 -8.89 6.35 -1.83
CA GLU A 114 -7.93 7.47 -1.83
C GLU A 114 -8.38 8.56 -0.85
N GLY A 115 -7.41 9.27 -0.25
CA GLY A 115 -7.68 10.35 0.71
C GLY A 115 -8.25 9.89 2.05
N GLU A 116 -8.96 10.81 2.71
CA GLU A 116 -9.64 10.60 3.99
C GLU A 116 -11.04 11.24 3.91
N VAL A 117 -12.00 10.69 4.64
CA VAL A 117 -13.38 11.18 4.69
C VAL A 117 -13.94 11.07 6.10
N ASP A 118 -14.85 11.98 6.48
CA ASP A 118 -15.65 11.81 7.69
C ASP A 118 -17.02 11.24 7.30
N LEU A 119 -17.42 10.13 7.93
CA LEU A 119 -18.79 9.64 7.93
C LEU A 119 -19.54 10.28 9.11
N ILE A 120 -20.59 11.04 8.81
CA ILE A 120 -21.40 11.77 9.77
C ILE A 120 -22.79 11.13 9.82
N LEU A 121 -23.27 10.81 11.02
CA LEU A 121 -24.62 10.27 11.25
C LEU A 121 -25.57 11.38 11.72
N ASP A 122 -26.88 11.18 11.55
CA ASP A 122 -27.91 12.10 12.04
C ASP A 122 -27.98 12.19 13.58
N SER A 123 -27.39 11.24 14.30
CA SER A 123 -27.14 11.32 15.74
C SER A 123 -26.11 12.38 16.13
N GLY A 124 -25.37 12.93 15.17
CA GLY A 124 -24.22 13.80 15.38
C GLY A 124 -22.90 13.07 15.59
N GLU A 125 -22.90 11.73 15.61
CA GLU A 125 -21.68 10.95 15.63
C GLU A 125 -20.88 11.11 14.34
N VAL A 126 -19.56 11.21 14.48
CA VAL A 126 -18.64 11.35 13.35
C VAL A 126 -17.54 10.32 13.47
N ARG A 127 -17.31 9.60 12.36
CA ARG A 127 -16.17 8.70 12.22
C ARG A 127 -15.26 9.21 11.11
N HIS A 128 -14.06 9.62 11.48
CA HIS A 128 -13.00 9.91 10.54
C HIS A 128 -12.44 8.59 9.99
N MET A 129 -12.48 8.43 8.67
CA MET A 129 -12.09 7.23 7.95
C MET A 129 -10.93 7.53 7.01
N LYS A 130 -9.94 6.63 7.00
CA LYS A 130 -8.73 6.72 6.19
C LYS A 130 -8.72 5.68 5.09
N ARG A 131 -7.81 5.84 4.12
CA ARG A 131 -7.58 4.84 3.07
C ARG A 131 -7.48 3.42 3.64
N GLY A 132 -8.30 2.52 3.11
CA GLY A 132 -8.43 1.13 3.55
C GLY A 132 -9.55 0.87 4.55
N ASP A 133 -10.11 1.91 5.20
CA ASP A 133 -11.23 1.77 6.11
C ASP A 133 -12.53 1.45 5.36
N ILE A 134 -13.39 0.67 6.02
CA ILE A 134 -14.64 0.17 5.47
C ILE A 134 -15.80 0.59 6.37
N ALA A 135 -16.77 1.30 5.81
CA ALA A 135 -18.06 1.57 6.44
C ALA A 135 -19.07 0.49 6.02
N ILE A 136 -19.75 -0.07 7.03
CA ILE A 136 -20.92 -0.93 6.82
C ILE A 136 -22.16 -0.10 7.11
N GLN A 137 -22.77 0.47 6.07
CA GLN A 137 -23.93 1.34 6.19
C GLN A 137 -25.20 0.49 6.17
N ARG A 138 -26.01 0.56 7.22
CA ARG A 138 -27.20 -0.30 7.38
C ARG A 138 -28.47 0.52 7.29
N SER A 139 -28.77 1.06 6.10
CA SER A 139 -29.91 1.95 5.86
C SER A 139 -30.01 3.12 6.86
N THR A 140 -28.86 3.63 7.29
CA THR A 140 -28.71 4.73 8.24
C THR A 140 -28.69 6.07 7.52
N MET A 141 -29.21 7.11 8.16
CA MET A 141 -29.09 8.48 7.66
C MET A 141 -27.66 8.95 7.86
N HIS A 142 -27.04 9.49 6.81
CA HIS A 142 -25.63 9.81 6.83
C HIS A 142 -25.23 10.90 5.83
N ALA A 143 -24.09 11.53 6.09
CA ALA A 143 -23.39 12.41 5.16
C ALA A 143 -21.91 12.05 5.11
N TRP A 144 -21.31 12.30 3.95
CA TRP A 144 -19.88 12.14 3.71
C TRP A 144 -19.24 13.51 3.58
N ARG A 145 -18.18 13.75 4.35
CA ARG A 145 -17.39 14.97 4.26
C ARG A 145 -15.97 14.64 3.84
N ASN A 146 -15.40 15.43 2.94
CA ASN A 146 -13.96 15.45 2.74
C ASN A 146 -13.36 16.56 3.62
N PRO A 147 -12.62 16.22 4.69
CA PRO A 147 -12.05 17.22 5.60
C PRO A 147 -10.80 17.91 5.02
N SER A 148 -10.19 17.38 3.95
CA SER A 148 -9.03 18.00 3.32
C SER A 148 -9.42 19.31 2.64
N LYS A 149 -8.58 20.33 2.79
CA LYS A 149 -8.77 21.64 2.13
C LYS A 149 -8.27 21.66 0.69
N MET A 150 -7.46 20.67 0.28
CA MET A 150 -6.75 20.69 -1.00
C MET A 150 -6.94 19.41 -1.81
N ASP A 151 -7.05 18.27 -1.14
CA ASP A 151 -6.99 16.97 -1.80
C ASP A 151 -8.37 16.36 -1.96
N TRP A 152 -8.62 15.75 -3.12
CA TRP A 152 -9.81 14.95 -3.36
C TRP A 152 -9.72 13.62 -2.61
N ALA A 153 -10.88 13.11 -2.19
CA ALA A 153 -11.01 11.77 -1.64
C ALA A 153 -11.81 10.89 -2.61
N ARG A 154 -11.55 9.58 -2.58
CA ARG A 154 -12.28 8.59 -3.38
C ARG A 154 -12.78 7.46 -2.52
N VAL A 155 -14.08 7.18 -2.64
CA VAL A 155 -14.75 6.09 -1.94
C VAL A 155 -15.42 5.16 -2.96
N LEU A 156 -15.16 3.86 -2.83
CA LEU A 156 -15.85 2.80 -3.55
C LEU A 156 -17.05 2.35 -2.73
N PHE A 157 -18.21 2.26 -3.35
CA PHE A 157 -19.44 1.79 -2.73
C PHE A 157 -19.96 0.55 -3.45
N VAL A 158 -20.30 -0.47 -2.66
CA VAL A 158 -21.16 -1.57 -3.09
C VAL A 158 -22.48 -1.44 -2.33
N LEU A 159 -23.58 -1.20 -3.03
CA LEU A 159 -24.92 -1.12 -2.45
C LEU A 159 -25.70 -2.36 -2.86
N GLN A 160 -26.33 -3.00 -1.89
CA GLN A 160 -27.29 -4.08 -2.10
C GLN A 160 -28.64 -3.65 -1.54
N GLU A 161 -29.72 -3.86 -2.29
CA GLU A 161 -31.07 -3.58 -1.78
C GLU A 161 -31.29 -4.32 -0.45
N SER A 162 -31.81 -3.60 0.54
CA SER A 162 -32.25 -4.16 1.80
C SER A 162 -33.77 -4.14 1.89
N GLN A 163 -34.33 -4.90 2.83
CA GLN A 163 -35.70 -4.66 3.25
C GLN A 163 -35.78 -3.30 3.97
N PRO A 164 -36.87 -2.54 3.82
CA PRO A 164 -37.08 -1.32 4.59
C PRO A 164 -36.91 -1.59 6.10
N LEU A 165 -36.15 -0.73 6.79
CA LEU A 165 -36.01 -0.86 8.23
C LEU A 165 -37.31 -0.43 8.92
N GLN A 166 -37.79 -1.30 9.80
CA GLN A 166 -38.91 -1.00 10.68
C GLN A 166 -38.38 -0.80 12.10
N LEU A 167 -38.72 0.34 12.70
CA LEU A 167 -38.44 0.61 14.12
C LEU A 167 -39.41 -0.15 15.01
N GLU A 168 -39.08 -0.28 16.31
CA GLU A 168 -39.92 -1.00 17.29
C GLU A 168 -41.34 -0.42 17.40
N ASP A 169 -41.53 0.86 17.10
CA ASP A 169 -42.82 1.55 17.10
C ASP A 169 -43.64 1.31 15.80
N GLY A 170 -43.13 0.50 14.88
CA GLY A 170 -43.76 0.19 13.59
C GLY A 170 -43.49 1.22 12.49
N LYS A 171 -42.72 2.29 12.76
CA LYS A 171 -42.35 3.27 11.74
C LYS A 171 -41.36 2.67 10.74
N ASN A 172 -41.73 2.71 9.46
CA ASN A 172 -40.83 2.33 8.38
C ASN A 172 -39.92 3.49 8.00
N LEU A 173 -38.62 3.22 7.89
CA LEU A 173 -37.63 4.14 7.37
C LEU A 173 -37.44 3.85 5.88
N GLY A 174 -37.98 4.74 5.05
CA GLY A 174 -37.80 4.71 3.59
C GLY A 174 -36.57 5.46 3.12
N GLU A 175 -36.43 5.59 1.81
CA GLU A 175 -35.41 6.43 1.19
C GLU A 175 -35.66 7.91 1.54
N ASP A 176 -34.58 8.64 1.81
CA ASP A 176 -34.59 10.08 2.07
C ASP A 176 -33.31 10.68 1.51
N TYR A 177 -33.42 11.47 0.45
CA TYR A 177 -32.24 12.00 -0.25
C TYR A 177 -31.78 13.37 0.28
N GLY A 178 -32.42 13.90 1.33
CA GLY A 178 -32.14 15.21 1.88
C GLY A 178 -32.48 16.37 0.92
N GLN A 179 -32.18 17.61 1.35
CA GLN A 179 -32.29 18.80 0.50
C GLN A 179 -30.99 19.03 -0.27
N GLY A 180 -31.07 19.25 -1.59
CA GLY A 180 -29.91 19.60 -2.42
C GLY A 180 -29.26 18.45 -3.22
N MET A 181 -29.86 17.25 -3.19
CA MET A 181 -29.60 16.23 -4.21
C MET A 181 -30.53 16.55 -5.38
N ASP A 182 -30.00 17.06 -6.50
CA ASP A 182 -30.81 17.58 -7.61
C ASP A 182 -31.87 16.60 -8.12
N ASP A 183 -32.93 17.14 -8.72
CA ASP A 183 -34.04 16.39 -9.34
C ASP A 183 -33.56 15.32 -10.36
N LYS A 184 -32.31 15.38 -10.83
CA LYS A 184 -31.69 14.33 -11.67
C LYS A 184 -31.41 13.03 -10.93
N ILE A 185 -31.04 13.06 -9.64
CA ILE A 185 -30.84 11.85 -8.82
C ILE A 185 -32.20 11.30 -8.34
N ILE A 186 -33.18 12.20 -8.16
CA ILE A 186 -34.53 11.89 -7.65
C ILE A 186 -35.45 11.33 -8.76
N CYS A 187 -35.37 11.80 -10.01
CA CYS A 187 -36.22 11.35 -11.13
C CYS A 187 -35.81 10.00 -11.77
N MET A 188 -34.91 9.21 -11.17
CA MET A 188 -34.40 7.93 -11.70
C MET A 188 -35.01 6.68 -11.04
N ASN A 189 -35.97 6.87 -10.14
CA ASN A 189 -36.72 5.79 -9.49
C ASN A 189 -38.13 5.68 -10.13
N PRO A 190 -38.56 4.53 -10.69
CA PRO A 190 -39.86 4.38 -11.34
C PRO A 190 -41.08 4.58 -10.43
N TYR A 191 -40.89 4.82 -9.12
CA TYR A 191 -41.97 5.10 -8.17
C TYR A 191 -42.43 6.58 -8.12
N PHE A 192 -41.81 7.52 -8.84
CA PHE A 192 -42.22 8.94 -8.87
C PHE A 192 -42.34 9.49 -10.30
N THR A 193 -43.51 9.34 -10.93
CA THR A 193 -43.79 9.79 -12.31
C THR A 193 -44.50 11.15 -12.43
N GLU A 194 -44.70 11.94 -11.37
CA GLU A 194 -45.57 13.13 -11.46
C GLU A 194 -44.87 14.51 -11.59
N LYS A 195 -43.54 14.64 -11.52
CA LYS A 195 -42.90 15.99 -11.47
C LYS A 195 -41.94 16.38 -12.59
N CYS A 196 -41.49 15.47 -13.45
CA CYS A 196 -40.45 15.76 -14.43
C CYS A 196 -41.04 16.09 -15.84
N SER A 197 -41.65 17.27 -16.00
CA SER A 197 -41.95 17.83 -17.33
C SER A 197 -41.58 19.31 -17.42
N ALA A 198 -40.33 19.61 -17.78
CA ALA A 198 -39.95 20.73 -18.67
C ALA A 198 -38.42 20.94 -18.72
N ARG A 199 -37.94 21.25 -19.93
CA ARG A 199 -36.64 21.87 -20.32
C ARG A 199 -35.45 20.93 -20.59
N SER A 200 -35.38 20.48 -21.83
CA SER A 200 -34.17 20.10 -22.55
C SER A 200 -33.70 21.23 -23.47
N GLU A 201 -32.39 21.48 -23.56
CA GLU A 201 -31.63 21.96 -24.75
C GLU A 201 -30.15 22.13 -24.29
N ALA A 202 -29.19 21.27 -24.69
CA ALA A 202 -28.47 21.15 -25.97
C ALA A 202 -27.34 22.17 -26.16
N VAL A 203 -26.06 21.73 -26.09
CA VAL A 203 -24.91 22.33 -26.83
C VAL A 203 -23.86 21.25 -27.13
N GLN A 204 -23.57 21.06 -28.43
CA GLN A 204 -22.43 20.33 -29.01
C GLN A 204 -21.28 21.29 -29.34
N THR A 205 -20.02 20.79 -29.38
CA THR A 205 -18.95 21.02 -30.41
C THR A 205 -17.64 20.39 -29.90
N ASN A 206 -16.97 19.41 -30.53
CA ASN A 206 -16.23 19.27 -31.81
C ASN A 206 -14.69 19.47 -31.73
N ASN A 207 -13.96 18.35 -31.83
CA ASN A 207 -12.75 17.99 -32.64
C ASN A 207 -11.46 18.85 -32.68
N ASN A 208 -10.27 18.26 -32.43
CA ASN A 208 -9.32 17.74 -33.46
C ASN A 208 -7.87 17.36 -32.97
N MET A 209 -7.45 16.14 -33.37
CA MET A 209 -6.16 15.60 -33.92
C MET A 209 -4.70 15.86 -33.40
N ALA A 210 -4.02 14.72 -33.15
CA ALA A 210 -2.61 14.26 -33.46
C ALA A 210 -1.39 14.88 -32.73
N SER A 211 -0.29 14.20 -32.33
CA SER A 211 0.41 12.97 -32.79
C SER A 211 1.41 12.44 -31.71
N PRO A 212 2.04 11.25 -31.86
CA PRO A 212 2.65 10.45 -30.79
C PRO A 212 4.19 10.48 -30.76
N ASN A 213 4.79 10.46 -29.56
CA ASN A 213 6.06 9.77 -29.21
C ASN A 213 6.58 10.24 -27.85
N ARG A 214 6.24 9.51 -26.77
CA ARG A 214 7.06 9.49 -25.55
C ARG A 214 6.71 8.25 -24.72
N ILE A 215 7.71 7.45 -24.41
CA ILE A 215 7.61 6.37 -23.41
C ILE A 215 7.57 7.06 -22.05
N GLU A 216 6.39 7.15 -21.43
CA GLU A 216 6.22 7.78 -20.12
C GLU A 216 6.46 6.82 -18.97
N GLN A 217 7.13 7.37 -17.97
CA GLN A 217 7.83 6.70 -16.89
C GLN A 217 7.00 6.93 -15.62
N LYS A 218 6.31 5.90 -15.10
CA LYS A 218 5.46 6.04 -13.91
C LYS A 218 6.33 6.40 -12.68
N ALA A 219 6.06 7.57 -12.13
CA ALA A 219 6.71 8.11 -10.94
C ALA A 219 6.51 7.20 -9.71
N GLY A 220 7.51 7.20 -8.81
CA GLY A 220 7.61 6.30 -7.66
C GLY A 220 6.39 6.31 -6.74
N LEU A 221 6.10 5.15 -6.15
CA LEU A 221 5.07 5.00 -5.13
C LEU A 221 5.56 5.67 -3.84
N LYS A 222 5.00 6.83 -3.48
CA LYS A 222 5.22 7.45 -2.16
C LYS A 222 4.39 6.71 -1.13
N ILE A 223 5.05 5.95 -0.27
CA ILE A 223 4.39 5.27 0.85
C ILE A 223 4.55 6.16 2.09
N LEU A 224 3.52 6.92 2.45
CA LEU A 224 3.46 7.63 3.73
C LEU A 224 2.99 6.66 4.81
N ILE A 225 3.90 6.21 5.68
CA ILE A 225 3.58 5.28 6.78
C ILE A 225 3.31 6.07 8.07
N THR A 226 2.03 6.36 8.32
CA THR A 226 1.36 6.55 9.63
C THR A 226 1.75 7.70 10.58
N GLY A 227 0.79 8.15 11.40
CA GLY A 227 0.90 9.21 12.43
C GLY A 227 1.69 8.85 13.69
N ALA A 228 2.75 8.05 13.55
CA ALA A 228 3.76 7.81 14.58
C ALA A 228 5.11 8.35 14.09
N ALA A 229 5.97 8.82 14.99
CA ALA A 229 7.30 9.30 14.61
C ALA A 229 8.15 8.14 14.09
N VAL A 230 8.29 8.02 12.77
CA VAL A 230 9.20 7.07 12.11
C VAL A 230 10.60 7.68 12.03
N ALA A 231 11.59 6.99 12.61
CA ALA A 231 12.98 7.41 12.51
C ALA A 231 13.68 6.69 11.34
N LEU A 232 14.05 7.45 10.31
CA LEU A 232 14.97 6.98 9.26
C LEU A 232 16.41 7.35 9.66
N ALA A 233 17.15 6.39 10.20
CA ALA A 233 18.49 6.61 10.72
C ALA A 233 19.53 5.75 10.00
N HIS A 234 20.76 6.27 9.92
CA HIS A 234 21.89 5.45 9.52
C HIS A 234 22.21 4.47 10.66
N ARG A 235 22.21 3.16 10.37
CA ARG A 235 22.30 2.09 11.39
C ARG A 235 23.46 2.27 12.36
N VAL A 236 24.62 2.71 11.86
CA VAL A 236 25.82 2.92 12.69
C VAL A 236 25.62 4.08 13.69
N GLU A 237 25.00 5.18 13.25
CA GLU A 237 24.72 6.33 14.11
C GLU A 237 23.73 5.95 15.21
N GLN A 238 22.66 5.23 14.86
CA GLN A 238 21.68 4.73 15.81
C GLN A 238 22.33 3.80 16.85
N HIS A 239 23.15 2.85 16.40
CA HIS A 239 23.85 1.93 17.30
C HIS A 239 24.82 2.66 18.24
N ASN A 240 25.56 3.65 17.73
CA ASN A 240 26.45 4.48 18.54
C ASN A 240 25.69 5.32 19.58
N ALA A 241 24.54 5.89 19.21
CA ALA A 241 23.69 6.63 20.12
C ALA A 241 23.14 5.75 21.25
N LEU A 242 22.66 4.54 20.92
CA LEU A 242 22.20 3.56 21.91
C LEU A 242 23.34 3.12 22.82
N LYS A 243 24.52 2.80 22.26
CA LYS A 243 25.71 2.44 23.02
C LYS A 243 26.10 3.56 24.00
N LYS A 244 26.08 4.81 23.54
CA LYS A 244 26.35 5.98 24.40
C LYS A 244 25.32 6.10 25.52
N ALA A 245 24.03 5.92 25.22
CA ALA A 245 22.96 6.01 26.21
C ALA A 245 23.14 4.97 27.33
N VAL A 246 23.43 3.71 26.99
CA VAL A 246 23.61 2.64 28.00
C VAL A 246 24.95 2.71 28.74
N SER A 247 25.96 3.36 28.17
CA SER A 247 27.26 3.60 28.82
C SER A 247 27.32 4.88 29.64
N THR A 248 26.29 5.74 29.61
CA THR A 248 26.27 6.98 30.40
C THR A 248 26.05 6.63 31.88
N LEU A 249 26.90 7.19 32.75
CA LEU A 249 26.86 6.91 34.19
C LEU A 249 25.56 7.40 34.82
N THR A 250 25.00 6.60 35.72
CA THR A 250 23.90 7.03 36.59
C THR A 250 24.40 7.97 37.69
N VAL A 251 23.46 8.59 38.44
CA VAL A 251 23.76 9.52 39.55
C VAL A 251 24.74 8.91 40.58
N ASP A 252 24.75 7.58 40.72
CA ASP A 252 25.61 6.84 41.64
C ASP A 252 26.99 6.46 41.05
N GLY A 253 27.37 7.02 39.89
CA GLY A 253 28.68 6.82 39.26
C GLY A 253 28.91 5.43 38.66
N LYS A 254 27.87 4.59 38.55
CA LYS A 254 27.94 3.27 37.91
C LYS A 254 27.25 3.30 36.55
N ALA A 255 27.89 2.70 35.54
CA ALA A 255 27.23 2.39 34.27
C ALA A 255 26.20 1.28 34.53
N PRO A 256 24.94 1.41 34.06
CA PRO A 256 23.89 0.44 34.35
C PRO A 256 24.08 -0.90 33.62
N ILE A 257 24.89 -0.94 32.54
CA ILE A 257 25.11 -2.13 31.70
C ILE A 257 26.61 -2.29 31.40
N GLU A 258 27.16 -3.48 31.66
CA GLU A 258 28.54 -3.83 31.31
C GLU A 258 28.62 -4.33 29.85
N ILE A 259 29.41 -3.68 29.00
CA ILE A 259 29.61 -4.06 27.59
C ILE A 259 31.02 -4.63 27.41
N LYS A 260 31.12 -5.91 27.05
CA LYS A 260 32.40 -6.60 26.80
C LYS A 260 32.61 -6.83 25.30
N THR A 261 33.55 -6.12 24.70
CA THR A 261 33.95 -6.30 23.30
C THR A 261 35.48 -6.28 23.16
N PRO A 262 36.08 -7.11 22.29
CA PRO A 262 35.46 -8.14 21.45
C PRO A 262 35.26 -9.46 22.23
N ARG A 263 34.06 -10.05 22.16
CA ARG A 263 33.76 -11.36 22.76
C ARG A 263 32.93 -12.19 21.78
N ARG A 264 33.60 -13.02 20.97
CA ARG A 264 32.93 -13.88 19.99
C ARG A 264 32.35 -15.11 20.70
N VAL A 265 31.03 -15.26 20.64
CA VAL A 265 30.32 -16.45 21.14
C VAL A 265 30.44 -17.58 20.13
N GLU A 266 30.76 -18.78 20.61
CA GLU A 266 30.82 -20.00 19.79
C GLU A 266 29.77 -21.03 20.17
N LYS A 267 29.37 -21.06 21.45
CA LYS A 267 28.38 -22.00 21.95
C LYS A 267 27.50 -21.36 23.02
N VAL A 268 26.23 -21.73 23.00
CA VAL A 268 25.24 -21.39 24.01
C VAL A 268 24.63 -22.69 24.54
N ASP A 269 24.58 -22.84 25.86
CA ASP A 269 23.88 -23.92 26.56
C ASP A 269 22.55 -23.38 27.12
N PRO A 270 21.39 -23.74 26.52
CA PRO A 270 20.07 -23.27 26.96
C PRO A 270 19.66 -23.76 28.34
N TYR A 271 20.17 -24.91 28.80
CA TYR A 271 19.75 -25.53 30.06
C TYR A 271 20.49 -24.92 31.24
N ASN A 272 21.79 -24.73 31.10
CA ASN A 272 22.65 -24.19 32.16
C ASN A 272 22.83 -22.67 32.10
N ALA A 273 22.25 -22.00 31.09
CA ALA A 273 22.43 -20.57 30.82
C ALA A 273 23.93 -20.19 30.75
N ALA A 274 24.70 -20.99 30.01
CA ALA A 274 26.14 -20.83 29.86
C ALA A 274 26.52 -20.45 28.42
N ILE A 275 27.54 -19.60 28.28
CA ILE A 275 28.07 -19.13 27.00
C ILE A 275 29.56 -19.44 26.94
N SER A 276 29.99 -20.08 25.86
CA SER A 276 31.41 -20.32 25.56
C SER A 276 31.90 -19.38 24.47
N PHE A 277 33.07 -18.80 24.68
CA PHE A 277 33.69 -17.85 23.77
C PHE A 277 34.86 -18.48 23.00
N ALA A 278 35.21 -17.87 21.87
CA ALA A 278 36.31 -18.31 21.00
C ALA A 278 37.70 -18.30 21.65
N ASP A 279 37.87 -17.55 22.74
CA ASP A 279 39.11 -17.54 23.53
C ASP A 279 39.18 -18.70 24.56
N GLY A 280 38.20 -19.62 24.53
CA GLY A 280 38.09 -20.76 25.44
C GLY A 280 37.45 -20.42 26.79
N THR A 281 37.21 -19.14 27.09
CA THR A 281 36.56 -18.76 28.35
C THR A 281 35.06 -19.05 28.32
N GLN A 282 34.45 -19.14 29.50
CA GLN A 282 33.02 -19.35 29.65
C GLN A 282 32.44 -18.41 30.71
N ILE A 283 31.17 -18.06 30.54
CA ILE A 283 30.37 -17.39 31.57
C ILE A 283 29.06 -18.13 31.77
N GLN A 284 28.49 -17.99 32.95
CA GLN A 284 27.18 -18.52 33.32
C GLN A 284 26.35 -17.41 33.96
N GLY A 285 25.05 -17.41 33.70
CA GLY A 285 24.08 -16.53 34.34
C GLY A 285 22.78 -17.25 34.65
N ASP A 286 21.74 -16.48 34.99
CA ASP A 286 20.42 -17.03 35.27
C ASP A 286 19.58 -17.26 34.00
N LEU A 287 19.77 -16.40 33.00
CA LEU A 287 19.06 -16.39 31.72
C LEU A 287 20.02 -15.91 30.62
N VAL A 288 19.91 -16.52 29.43
CA VAL A 288 20.56 -16.03 28.21
C VAL A 288 19.51 -15.42 27.28
N VAL A 289 19.78 -14.22 26.77
CA VAL A 289 18.96 -13.57 25.73
C VAL A 289 19.73 -13.59 24.41
N GLY A 290 19.28 -14.41 23.46
CA GLY A 290 19.83 -14.54 22.12
C GLY A 290 19.35 -13.41 21.22
N ALA A 291 20.16 -12.37 21.08
CA ALA A 291 19.96 -11.22 20.19
C ALA A 291 21.06 -11.11 19.12
N ASP A 292 21.62 -12.26 18.71
CA ASP A 292 22.79 -12.43 17.85
C ASP A 292 22.46 -12.50 16.34
N GLY A 293 21.25 -12.09 15.98
CA GLY A 293 20.86 -11.77 14.62
C GLY A 293 20.64 -12.97 13.70
N VAL A 294 20.71 -12.70 12.40
CA VAL A 294 20.26 -13.65 11.37
C VAL A 294 21.13 -14.93 11.29
N HIS A 295 22.38 -14.89 11.76
CA HIS A 295 23.31 -16.04 11.83
C HIS A 295 23.47 -16.56 13.27
N SER A 296 22.39 -16.49 14.06
CA SER A 296 22.38 -16.78 15.49
C SER A 296 22.96 -18.14 15.88
N ILE A 297 23.97 -18.11 16.76
CA ILE A 297 24.49 -19.27 17.50
C ILE A 297 23.46 -19.72 18.55
N SER A 298 22.76 -18.76 19.16
CA SER A 298 21.72 -19.01 20.15
C SER A 298 20.55 -19.81 19.57
N ARG A 299 20.10 -19.49 18.36
CA ARG A 299 19.08 -20.27 17.65
C ARG A 299 19.62 -21.63 17.22
N THR A 300 20.88 -21.69 16.80
CA THR A 300 21.53 -22.95 16.38
C THR A 300 21.62 -23.95 17.53
N SER A 301 21.80 -23.51 18.78
CA SER A 301 21.79 -24.41 19.95
C SER A 301 20.42 -25.05 20.21
N LEU A 302 19.34 -24.47 19.68
CA LEU A 302 18.00 -25.03 19.68
C LEU A 302 17.71 -25.91 18.45
N HIS A 303 18.70 -26.14 17.58
CA HIS A 303 18.58 -26.90 16.33
C HIS A 303 17.56 -26.31 15.33
N ILE A 304 17.24 -25.02 15.46
CA ILE A 304 16.32 -24.31 14.57
C ILE A 304 17.11 -23.74 13.38
N LYS A 305 16.67 -24.05 12.16
CA LYS A 305 17.35 -23.64 10.93
C LYS A 305 16.46 -22.72 10.08
N PRO A 306 16.94 -21.52 9.69
CA PRO A 306 16.26 -20.70 8.69
C PRO A 306 16.46 -21.31 7.29
N PHE A 307 15.62 -20.89 6.34
CA PHE A 307 15.69 -21.31 4.93
C PHE A 307 15.93 -20.10 4.00
N PRO A 308 16.55 -20.30 2.83
CA PRO A 308 16.72 -19.22 1.86
C PRO A 308 15.37 -18.76 1.31
N SER A 309 15.17 -17.45 1.19
CA SER A 309 13.89 -16.89 0.71
C SER A 309 13.75 -16.88 -0.83
N GLY A 310 14.75 -17.39 -1.56
CA GLY A 310 14.83 -17.29 -3.03
C GLY A 310 15.11 -15.88 -3.57
N LYS A 311 15.49 -14.94 -2.70
CA LYS A 311 15.76 -13.54 -3.05
C LYS A 311 17.08 -13.08 -2.42
N SER A 312 17.71 -12.12 -3.07
CA SER A 312 18.88 -11.40 -2.57
C SER A 312 18.59 -9.90 -2.54
N ALA A 313 19.44 -9.14 -1.84
CA ALA A 313 19.36 -7.69 -1.82
C ALA A 313 20.71 -7.02 -2.08
N PHE A 314 20.78 -6.13 -3.07
CA PHE A 314 21.85 -5.13 -3.15
C PHE A 314 21.62 -4.06 -2.09
N ARG A 315 22.68 -3.66 -1.38
CA ARG A 315 22.67 -2.57 -0.41
C ARG A 315 23.88 -1.68 -0.59
N PHE A 316 23.64 -0.37 -0.56
CA PHE A 316 24.66 0.66 -0.71
C PHE A 316 24.09 2.03 -0.32
N LEU A 317 24.99 3.01 -0.24
CA LEU A 317 24.68 4.39 0.09
C LEU A 317 25.08 5.30 -1.07
N VAL A 318 24.32 6.36 -1.29
CA VAL A 318 24.65 7.42 -2.25
C VAL A 318 24.52 8.77 -1.53
N PRO A 319 25.56 9.63 -1.53
CA PRO A 319 25.41 11.01 -1.07
C PRO A 319 24.31 11.70 -1.87
N LYS A 320 23.31 12.27 -1.19
CA LYS A 320 22.15 12.89 -1.84
C LYS A 320 22.57 14.00 -2.81
N GLN A 321 23.65 14.71 -2.50
CA GLN A 321 24.20 15.75 -3.37
C GLN A 321 24.54 15.24 -4.78
N LYS A 322 25.16 14.05 -4.91
CA LYS A 322 25.48 13.46 -6.22
C LYS A 322 24.22 13.27 -7.09
N ALA A 323 23.08 13.01 -6.47
CA ALA A 323 21.77 12.88 -7.14
C ALA A 323 21.12 14.23 -7.45
N LEU A 324 21.33 15.26 -6.61
CA LEU A 324 20.82 16.62 -6.83
C LEU A 324 21.60 17.39 -7.90
N ASP A 325 22.89 17.06 -8.11
CA ASP A 325 23.75 17.70 -9.10
C ASP A 325 23.35 17.40 -10.57
N ASP A 326 22.36 16.53 -10.78
CA ASP A 326 21.90 16.08 -12.09
C ASP A 326 20.37 16.25 -12.17
N PRO A 327 19.86 17.11 -13.07
CA PRO A 327 18.43 17.45 -13.13
C PRO A 327 17.48 16.25 -13.27
N GLU A 328 17.90 15.20 -13.98
CA GLU A 328 17.07 14.00 -14.18
C GLU A 328 16.91 13.20 -12.89
N THR A 329 17.97 13.11 -12.09
CA THR A 329 17.94 12.36 -10.82
C THR A 329 17.49 13.23 -9.65
N ALA A 330 17.64 14.55 -9.75
CA ALA A 330 17.22 15.50 -8.72
C ALA A 330 15.70 15.42 -8.48
N ALA A 331 14.92 15.27 -9.54
CA ALA A 331 13.47 15.10 -9.47
C ALA A 331 13.04 13.89 -8.63
N LEU A 332 13.88 12.84 -8.55
CA LEU A 332 13.62 11.63 -7.77
C LEU A 332 13.91 11.78 -6.27
N VAL A 333 14.63 12.84 -5.86
CA VAL A 333 15.15 12.98 -4.49
C VAL A 333 14.88 14.37 -3.89
N GLN A 334 14.13 15.23 -4.56
CA GLN A 334 13.95 16.65 -4.19
C GLN A 334 13.32 16.88 -2.80
N HIS A 335 12.52 15.92 -2.29
CA HIS A 335 11.80 16.10 -1.03
C HIS A 335 12.64 15.65 0.19
N ILE A 336 12.34 16.25 1.35
CA ILE A 336 12.99 15.92 2.63
C ILE A 336 12.22 14.80 3.32
N GLY A 337 12.94 13.80 3.85
CA GLY A 337 12.33 12.73 4.65
C GLY A 337 11.48 11.76 3.83
N GLU A 338 11.59 11.80 2.50
CA GLU A 338 10.78 10.99 1.61
C GLU A 338 11.46 9.64 1.31
N GLN A 339 10.79 8.55 1.69
CA GLN A 339 11.13 7.22 1.22
C GLN A 339 10.42 6.94 -0.11
N ASN A 340 11.19 6.51 -1.11
CA ASN A 340 10.67 6.14 -2.41
C ASN A 340 10.79 4.63 -2.63
N MET A 341 9.80 4.06 -3.32
CA MET A 341 9.79 2.66 -3.71
C MET A 341 9.40 2.51 -5.17
N TRP A 342 10.17 1.72 -5.90
CA TRP A 342 9.89 1.37 -7.30
C TRP A 342 9.78 -0.13 -7.45
N PHE A 343 8.75 -0.57 -8.17
CA PHE A 343 8.45 -1.98 -8.39
C PHE A 343 8.78 -2.39 -9.82
N GLY A 344 9.45 -3.52 -9.96
CA GLY A 344 9.64 -4.22 -11.23
C GLY A 344 8.92 -5.57 -11.20
N VAL A 345 9.06 -6.35 -12.28
CA VAL A 345 8.38 -7.65 -12.43
C VAL A 345 8.80 -8.63 -11.33
N ASP A 346 10.10 -8.76 -11.06
CA ASP A 346 10.64 -9.75 -10.12
C ASP A 346 11.47 -9.15 -8.97
N GLY A 347 11.54 -7.81 -8.91
CA GLY A 347 12.34 -7.07 -7.94
C GLY A 347 11.77 -5.71 -7.60
N ARG A 348 12.36 -5.05 -6.60
CA ARG A 348 11.98 -3.70 -6.18
C ARG A 348 13.17 -2.93 -5.65
N ILE A 349 13.11 -1.61 -5.78
CA ILE A 349 14.08 -0.66 -5.26
C ILE A 349 13.43 0.10 -4.11
N ILE A 350 14.10 0.13 -2.96
CA ILE A 350 13.71 0.91 -1.80
C ILE A 350 14.81 1.93 -1.56
N MET A 351 14.46 3.21 -1.54
CA MET A 351 15.37 4.31 -1.24
C MET A 351 14.84 5.11 -0.05
N SER A 352 15.65 5.24 1.00
CA SER A 352 15.31 6.02 2.19
C SER A 352 16.41 7.04 2.50
N PRO A 353 16.07 8.32 2.77
CA PRO A 353 17.03 9.30 3.23
C PRO A 353 17.42 9.01 4.69
N THR A 354 18.69 9.20 5.02
CA THR A 354 19.30 9.02 6.34
C THR A 354 20.25 10.17 6.64
N SER A 355 20.79 10.21 7.86
CA SER A 355 21.78 11.22 8.31
C SER A 355 21.35 12.65 7.96
N HIS A 356 20.19 13.08 8.50
CA HIS A 356 19.59 14.39 8.22
C HIS A 356 19.36 14.66 6.73
N ASN A 357 18.87 13.64 6.01
CA ASN A 357 18.53 13.72 4.59
C ASN A 357 19.74 13.95 3.66
N SER A 358 20.97 13.74 4.14
CA SER A 358 22.20 13.92 3.35
C SER A 358 22.67 12.65 2.63
N ILE A 359 22.28 11.47 3.11
CA ILE A 359 22.68 10.17 2.55
C ILE A 359 21.44 9.37 2.15
N LEU A 360 21.41 8.84 0.93
CA LEU A 360 20.38 7.95 0.42
C LEU A 360 20.79 6.49 0.64
N ASN A 361 20.00 5.73 1.39
CA ASN A 361 20.17 4.30 1.58
C ASN A 361 19.34 3.54 0.56
N PHE A 362 19.99 2.65 -0.20
CA PHE A 362 19.33 1.80 -1.19
C PHE A 362 19.28 0.35 -0.72
N THR A 363 18.12 -0.27 -0.88
CA THR A 363 17.92 -1.71 -0.80
C THR A 363 17.18 -2.17 -2.03
N ILE A 364 17.83 -2.98 -2.86
CA ILE A 364 17.26 -3.49 -4.10
C ILE A 364 17.09 -4.98 -3.97
N ILE A 365 15.86 -5.46 -4.02
CA ILE A 365 15.53 -6.88 -3.87
C ILE A 365 15.29 -7.48 -5.25
N HIS A 366 15.89 -8.64 -5.49
CA HIS A 366 15.85 -9.34 -6.78
C HIS A 366 15.92 -10.87 -6.55
N PRO A 367 15.58 -11.70 -7.55
CA PRO A 367 15.78 -13.16 -7.47
C PRO A 367 17.23 -13.52 -7.19
N ASP A 368 17.48 -14.40 -6.22
CA ASP A 368 18.84 -14.72 -5.78
C ASP A 368 19.72 -15.29 -6.91
N LYS A 369 19.11 -16.05 -7.82
CA LYS A 369 19.72 -16.59 -9.05
C LYS A 369 20.38 -15.53 -9.94
N GLU A 370 19.92 -14.28 -9.93
CA GLU A 370 20.41 -13.22 -10.83
C GLU A 370 21.71 -12.57 -10.33
N SER A 371 22.02 -12.71 -9.04
CA SER A 371 23.27 -12.24 -8.45
C SER A 371 24.10 -13.34 -7.80
N ALA A 372 23.72 -14.60 -7.97
CA ALA A 372 24.53 -15.72 -7.50
C ALA A 372 25.93 -15.63 -8.14
N SER A 373 26.99 -15.80 -7.35
CA SER A 373 28.30 -16.11 -7.93
C SER A 373 28.34 -17.60 -8.28
N GLU A 374 29.06 -17.96 -9.33
CA GLU A 374 29.36 -19.35 -9.66
C GLU A 374 30.25 -20.03 -8.59
N THR A 375 30.80 -19.25 -7.67
CA THR A 375 31.66 -19.69 -6.56
C THR A 375 30.91 -19.60 -5.23
N ALA A 376 29.91 -20.46 -5.05
CA ALA A 376 29.33 -20.70 -3.74
C ALA A 376 30.37 -21.41 -2.84
N GLY A 377 31.15 -20.66 -2.05
CA GLY A 377 31.99 -21.26 -1.01
C GLY A 377 33.30 -20.57 -0.62
N SER A 378 33.67 -19.41 -1.19
CA SER A 378 34.90 -18.70 -0.77
C SER A 378 34.61 -17.26 -0.37
N ASP A 379 35.10 -16.84 0.80
CA ASP A 379 35.07 -15.47 1.35
C ASP A 379 35.81 -14.42 0.49
N THR A 380 36.19 -14.76 -0.73
CA THR A 380 36.80 -13.87 -1.72
C THR A 380 35.69 -13.16 -2.52
N TRP A 381 35.20 -12.08 -1.91
CA TRP A 381 34.21 -11.15 -2.43
C TRP A 381 34.76 -10.36 -3.63
N ASP A 382 34.45 -10.76 -4.86
CA ASP A 382 34.65 -9.87 -6.01
C ASP A 382 33.49 -8.87 -6.09
N GLN A 383 33.67 -7.75 -5.40
CA GLN A 383 32.69 -6.67 -5.31
C GLN A 383 32.60 -5.84 -6.61
N SER A 384 33.59 -5.96 -7.50
CA SER A 384 33.70 -5.11 -8.70
C SER A 384 32.61 -5.39 -9.74
N THR A 385 32.09 -6.62 -9.79
CA THR A 385 31.03 -7.01 -10.75
C THR A 385 29.60 -6.81 -10.24
N ASN A 386 29.42 -6.40 -8.97
CA ASN A 386 28.08 -6.26 -8.37
C ASN A 386 27.30 -5.09 -8.98
N LEU A 387 27.98 -3.98 -9.30
CA LEU A 387 27.35 -2.83 -9.95
C LEU A 387 26.82 -3.22 -11.34
N ASP A 388 27.64 -3.90 -12.16
CA ASP A 388 27.24 -4.32 -13.51
C ASP A 388 26.06 -5.29 -13.47
N LYS A 389 26.09 -6.26 -12.56
CA LYS A 389 24.96 -7.18 -12.32
C LYS A 389 23.71 -6.42 -11.92
N MET A 390 23.82 -5.49 -10.98
CA MET A 390 22.72 -4.66 -10.52
C MET A 390 22.11 -3.83 -11.65
N LEU A 391 22.93 -3.11 -12.42
CA LEU A 391 22.46 -2.29 -13.55
C LEU A 391 21.82 -3.14 -14.65
N LYS A 392 22.36 -4.35 -14.90
CA LYS A 392 21.77 -5.30 -15.85
C LYS A 392 20.38 -5.77 -15.39
N ILE A 393 20.24 -6.17 -14.13
CA ILE A 393 18.96 -6.58 -13.52
C ILE A 393 17.93 -5.46 -13.62
N LEU A 394 18.38 -4.21 -13.44
CA LEU A 394 17.51 -3.03 -13.38
C LEU A 394 17.39 -2.29 -14.72
N SER A 395 17.89 -2.86 -15.81
CA SER A 395 17.87 -2.23 -17.14
C SER A 395 16.45 -1.98 -17.68
N SER A 396 15.44 -2.68 -17.13
CA SER A 396 14.02 -2.47 -17.45
C SER A 396 13.40 -1.27 -16.73
N PHE A 397 14.09 -0.68 -15.73
CA PHE A 397 13.62 0.51 -15.04
C PHE A 397 13.91 1.78 -15.86
N SER A 398 13.19 2.84 -15.50
CA SER A 398 13.46 4.24 -15.84
C SER A 398 14.95 4.56 -16.01
N LEU A 399 15.32 5.24 -17.11
CA LEU A 399 16.68 5.75 -17.31
C LEU A 399 17.14 6.66 -16.17
N ALA A 400 16.24 7.48 -15.60
CA ALA A 400 16.55 8.34 -14.47
C ALA A 400 16.88 7.52 -13.21
N ILE A 401 16.16 6.43 -12.95
CA ILE A 401 16.46 5.51 -11.84
C ILE A 401 17.81 4.83 -12.08
N VAL A 402 18.05 4.25 -13.25
CA VAL A 402 19.31 3.59 -13.58
C VAL A 402 20.50 4.57 -13.44
N LYS A 403 20.33 5.82 -13.90
CA LYS A 403 21.31 6.91 -13.77
C LYS A 403 21.53 7.32 -12.31
N LEU A 404 20.50 7.27 -11.47
CA LEU A 404 20.63 7.50 -10.03
C LEU A 404 21.45 6.38 -9.37
N LEU A 405 21.16 5.13 -9.72
CA LEU A 405 21.87 3.96 -9.18
C LEU A 405 23.34 3.91 -9.62
N SER A 406 23.67 4.38 -10.83
CA SER A 406 25.05 4.43 -11.32
C SER A 406 25.92 5.47 -10.61
N LYS A 407 25.36 6.32 -9.74
CA LYS A 407 26.12 7.30 -8.91
C LYS A 407 26.73 6.69 -7.65
N VAL A 408 26.43 5.41 -7.38
CA VAL A 408 27.05 4.65 -6.30
C VAL A 408 28.54 4.43 -6.58
N GLU A 409 29.35 4.39 -5.52
CA GLU A 409 30.74 3.93 -5.63
C GLU A 409 30.73 2.41 -5.85
N PRO A 410 31.30 1.88 -6.95
CA PRO A 410 31.18 0.47 -7.32
C PRO A 410 31.59 -0.49 -6.18
N GLU A 411 32.67 -0.13 -5.50
CA GLU A 411 33.25 -0.88 -4.37
C GLU A 411 32.36 -0.93 -3.13
N SER A 412 31.33 -0.07 -3.04
CA SER A 412 30.41 -0.02 -1.90
C SER A 412 29.20 -0.95 -2.05
N VAL A 413 28.95 -1.47 -3.26
CA VAL A 413 27.79 -2.33 -3.54
C VAL A 413 27.98 -3.70 -2.89
N ARG A 414 27.11 -4.03 -1.93
CA ARG A 414 27.09 -5.33 -1.25
C ARG A 414 25.83 -6.10 -1.62
N VAL A 415 25.96 -7.42 -1.73
CA VAL A 415 24.83 -8.34 -1.96
C VAL A 415 24.66 -9.22 -0.74
N TRP A 416 23.43 -9.33 -0.27
CA TRP A 416 23.05 -10.17 0.87
C TRP A 416 21.97 -11.15 0.44
N LYS A 417 22.18 -12.44 0.72
CA LYS A 417 21.12 -13.43 0.55
C LYS A 417 20.08 -13.22 1.64
N LEU A 418 18.81 -13.16 1.26
CA LEU A 418 17.72 -13.03 2.21
C LEU A 418 17.32 -14.43 2.69
N ILE A 419 17.17 -14.55 4.01
CA ILE A 419 16.74 -15.78 4.66
C ILE A 419 15.43 -15.51 5.40
N ASP A 420 14.64 -16.55 5.51
CA ASP A 420 13.31 -16.54 6.10
C ASP A 420 13.19 -17.75 7.05
N MET A 421 12.17 -17.74 7.88
CA MET A 421 11.94 -18.80 8.85
C MET A 421 10.47 -18.86 9.22
N ASP A 422 9.97 -20.08 9.44
CA ASP A 422 8.63 -20.25 9.98
C ASP A 422 8.53 -19.63 11.39
N PRO A 423 7.37 -19.04 11.74
CA PRO A 423 7.16 -18.51 13.08
C PRO A 423 7.42 -19.57 14.15
N LEU A 424 8.23 -19.20 15.16
CA LEU A 424 8.48 -20.10 16.27
C LEU A 424 7.23 -20.20 17.16
N PRO A 425 6.81 -21.42 17.54
CA PRO A 425 5.67 -21.60 18.44
C PRO A 425 5.96 -21.05 19.85
N ARG A 426 7.24 -20.95 20.23
CA ARG A 426 7.72 -20.36 21.47
C ARG A 426 9.04 -19.64 21.21
N LEU A 427 9.24 -18.50 21.88
CA LEU A 427 10.47 -17.72 21.77
C LEU A 427 11.53 -18.15 22.79
N ASN A 428 11.21 -19.08 23.68
CA ASN A 428 12.08 -19.54 24.74
C ASN A 428 12.16 -21.06 24.80
N GLU A 429 13.32 -21.55 25.27
CA GLU A 429 13.57 -22.95 25.60
C GLU A 429 14.44 -22.98 26.86
N SER A 430 13.96 -23.63 27.93
CA SER A 430 14.62 -23.63 29.24
C SER A 430 15.00 -22.23 29.73
N ARG A 431 16.31 -21.89 29.80
CA ARG A 431 16.84 -20.59 30.25
C ARG A 431 17.41 -19.74 29.10
N LEU A 432 17.00 -20.02 27.86
CA LEU A 432 17.32 -19.22 26.68
C LEU A 432 16.05 -18.61 26.10
N VAL A 433 16.09 -17.31 25.80
CA VAL A 433 15.05 -16.58 25.06
C VAL A 433 15.67 -15.99 23.81
N LEU A 434 15.03 -16.12 22.65
CA LEU A 434 15.46 -15.50 21.40
C LEU A 434 14.66 -14.21 21.15
N ILE A 435 15.33 -13.17 20.67
CA ILE A 435 14.70 -11.91 20.26
C ILE A 435 15.26 -11.40 18.92
N GLY A 436 14.50 -10.53 18.24
CA GLY A 436 14.93 -9.92 16.98
C GLY A 436 15.15 -10.96 15.88
N ASP A 437 16.11 -10.70 14.98
CA ASP A 437 16.41 -11.60 13.85
C ASP A 437 16.92 -13.00 14.27
N ALA A 438 17.30 -13.18 15.53
CA ALA A 438 17.60 -14.52 16.06
C ALA A 438 16.33 -15.37 16.17
N ALA A 439 15.18 -14.76 16.48
CA ALA A 439 13.90 -15.43 16.67
C ALA A 439 12.97 -15.37 15.45
N HIS A 440 13.01 -14.27 14.70
CA HIS A 440 12.08 -14.01 13.60
C HIS A 440 12.78 -13.16 12.52
N PRO A 441 13.72 -13.76 11.75
CA PRO A 441 14.38 -13.05 10.67
C PRO A 441 13.34 -12.59 9.65
N PHE A 442 13.27 -11.29 9.37
CA PHE A 442 12.25 -10.74 8.49
C PHE A 442 12.73 -10.58 7.05
N PHE A 443 11.88 -10.97 6.11
CA PHE A 443 11.97 -10.51 4.74
C PHE A 443 11.58 -9.03 4.65
N PRO A 444 12.48 -8.11 4.24
CA PRO A 444 12.21 -6.67 4.25
C PRO A 444 11.18 -6.30 3.17
N ARG A 445 9.88 -6.28 3.54
CA ARG A 445 8.75 -6.04 2.63
C ARG A 445 8.58 -4.58 2.21
N ILE A 446 8.77 -3.63 3.11
CA ILE A 446 8.51 -2.20 2.86
C ILE A 446 9.60 -1.26 3.41
N GLY A 447 10.79 -1.77 3.74
CA GLY A 447 11.84 -0.99 4.40
C GLY A 447 11.59 -0.71 5.88
N VAL A 448 10.44 -1.15 6.42
CA VAL A 448 10.11 -1.11 7.85
C VAL A 448 10.47 -2.45 8.48
N PHE A 449 11.33 -2.41 9.49
CA PHE A 449 11.50 -3.49 10.45
C PHE A 449 10.40 -3.27 11.51
N TYR A 450 9.33 -4.07 11.47
CA TYR A 450 8.39 -4.12 12.59
C TYR A 450 9.11 -4.85 13.73
N HIS A 451 9.50 -4.11 14.75
CA HIS A 451 10.00 -4.65 16.02
C HIS A 451 8.89 -4.64 17.06
#